data_AF-A0A532CRA5-F1
#
_entry.id   AF-A0A532CRA5-F1
#
_cell.length_a   1.000
_cell.length_b   1.000
_cell.length_c   1.000
_cell.angle_alpha   90.00
_cell.angle_beta   90.00
_cell.angle_gamma   90.00
#
_symmetry.space_group_name_H-M   'P 1'
#
loop_
_entity.id
_entity.type
_entity.pdbx_description
1 polymer ?
#
loop_
_entity_poly.entity_id
_entity_poly.type
_entity_poly.pdbx_seq_one_letter_code
_entity_poly.pdbx_strand_id
1 'polypeptide(L)'
;MDSIMPTGSIMATLLVVLCSFPACSTPQNLVIHESKALSVVLREMPAGYPSLAPFNYAHMILPKDALAILESVNYDADSILPFSQRQRQPVFTRLQAEFLAPELSKALNLALPQEVAAFIVSDPENPNQHTKGVAFVHGDELHLIIEELHKPVYRGQGNTYQQQTSRWELLPGDKQRHYTGRPGGKGAITNWVITLLR
;
A
#
# COMPACT_ATOMS: atom_id res chain seq x y z
N MET A 1 -61.92 37.23 49.46
CA MET A 1 -62.49 36.08 50.18
C MET A 1 -62.91 35.13 49.06
N ASP A 2 -62.18 34.10 48.67
CA ASP A 2 -61.18 33.29 49.38
C ASP A 2 -60.11 32.74 48.42
N SER A 3 -58.93 32.46 48.99
CA SER A 3 -57.81 31.74 48.39
C SER A 3 -58.19 30.35 47.91
N ILE A 4 -57.43 29.80 46.95
CA ILE A 4 -56.74 28.49 47.08
C ILE A 4 -55.59 28.43 46.05
N MET A 5 -54.43 28.02 46.57
CA MET A 5 -53.10 27.85 45.98
C MET A 5 -53.04 26.72 44.92
N PRO A 6 -51.94 26.64 44.14
CA PRO A 6 -51.82 25.86 42.92
C PRO A 6 -51.46 24.40 43.21
N THR A 7 -52.04 23.48 42.44
CA THR A 7 -51.63 22.07 42.41
C THR A 7 -50.95 21.82 41.08
N GLY A 8 -49.64 21.56 41.13
CA GLY A 8 -48.80 21.43 39.95
C GLY A 8 -48.90 20.08 39.23
N SER A 9 -47.81 19.79 38.52
CA SER A 9 -47.49 18.54 37.82
C SER A 9 -48.22 18.37 36.48
N ILE A 10 -47.58 18.10 35.33
CA ILE A 10 -46.26 17.55 35.04
C ILE A 10 -45.80 18.16 33.69
N MET A 11 -44.68 18.88 33.69
CA MET A 11 -43.88 19.14 32.48
C MET A 11 -43.41 17.78 31.95
N ALA A 12 -44.00 17.30 30.86
CA ALA A 12 -43.49 16.14 30.14
C ALA A 12 -42.23 16.57 29.37
N THR A 13 -41.10 16.60 30.08
CA THR A 13 -39.78 16.77 29.48
C THR A 13 -39.47 15.50 28.69
N LEU A 14 -39.78 15.52 27.40
CA LEU A 14 -39.39 14.46 26.47
C LEU A 14 -37.86 14.54 26.31
N LEU A 15 -37.17 13.75 27.13
CA LEU A 15 -35.72 13.59 27.10
C LEU A 15 -35.35 12.86 25.80
N VAL A 16 -35.02 13.64 24.77
CA VAL A 16 -34.41 13.14 23.53
C VAL A 16 -32.97 12.75 23.89
N VAL A 17 -32.79 11.51 24.34
CA VAL A 17 -31.47 10.87 24.36
C VAL A 17 -31.10 10.61 22.91
N LEU A 18 -30.48 11.61 22.29
CA LEU A 18 -29.69 11.40 21.08
C LEU A 18 -28.59 10.42 21.43
N CYS A 19 -28.81 9.15 21.09
CA CYS A 19 -27.76 8.18 20.90
C CYS A 19 -26.89 8.69 19.74
N SER A 20 -25.98 9.60 20.06
CA SER A 20 -24.83 9.92 19.21
C SER A 20 -23.95 8.68 19.19
N PHE A 21 -24.31 7.71 18.35
CA PHE A 21 -23.31 6.78 17.86
C PHE A 21 -22.23 7.66 17.23
N PRO A 22 -20.95 7.60 17.67
CA PRO A 22 -19.90 8.08 16.80
C PRO A 22 -20.05 7.22 15.54
N ALA A 23 -20.57 7.82 14.48
CA ALA A 23 -20.48 7.24 13.16
C ALA A 23 -19.00 6.95 12.98
N CYS A 24 -18.64 5.68 13.02
CA CYS A 24 -17.31 5.20 12.74
C CYS A 24 -17.05 5.65 11.31
N SER A 25 -16.46 6.84 11.19
CA SER A 25 -16.19 7.48 9.93
C SER A 25 -15.02 6.68 9.40
N THR A 26 -15.28 5.69 8.53
CA THR A 26 -14.22 5.06 7.77
C THR A 26 -13.42 6.20 7.14
N PRO A 27 -12.13 6.37 7.48
CA PRO A 27 -11.34 7.45 6.92
C PRO A 27 -11.42 7.37 5.40
N GLN A 28 -11.89 8.47 4.81
CA GLN A 28 -12.13 8.54 3.39
C GLN A 28 -10.78 8.53 2.69
N ASN A 29 -10.55 7.57 1.79
CA ASN A 29 -9.28 7.47 1.07
C ASN A 29 -8.98 8.80 0.36
N LEU A 30 -7.82 9.40 0.63
CA LEU A 30 -7.40 10.63 -0.04
C LEU A 30 -6.71 10.27 -1.36
N VAL A 31 -7.34 10.66 -2.47
CA VAL A 31 -6.80 10.44 -3.81
C VAL A 31 -5.70 11.46 -4.09
N ILE A 32 -4.47 10.99 -4.32
CA ILE A 32 -3.32 11.83 -4.67
C ILE A 32 -3.26 12.03 -6.18
N HIS A 33 -3.52 10.96 -6.93
CA HIS A 33 -3.57 10.94 -8.39
C HIS A 33 -4.47 9.81 -8.88
N GLU A 34 -5.22 10.04 -9.96
CA GLU A 34 -6.05 9.03 -10.62
C GLU A 34 -6.06 9.25 -12.13
N SER A 35 -5.65 8.25 -12.90
CA SER A 35 -5.70 8.20 -14.36
C SER A 35 -5.84 6.76 -14.85
N LYS A 36 -5.97 6.57 -16.16
CA LYS A 36 -6.02 5.21 -16.75
C LYS A 36 -4.76 4.38 -16.48
N ALA A 37 -3.60 5.03 -16.29
CA ALA A 37 -2.31 4.36 -16.15
C ALA A 37 -1.72 4.45 -14.74
N LEU A 38 -2.30 5.26 -13.86
CA LEU A 38 -1.77 5.47 -12.51
C LEU A 38 -2.90 5.80 -11.53
N SER A 39 -2.94 5.09 -10.42
CA SER A 39 -3.74 5.42 -9.25
C SER A 39 -2.82 5.46 -8.04
N VAL A 40 -2.88 6.53 -7.26
CA VAL A 40 -2.17 6.68 -5.98
C VAL A 40 -3.14 7.25 -4.96
N VAL A 41 -3.38 6.50 -3.88
CA VAL A 41 -4.32 6.88 -2.83
C VAL A 41 -3.70 6.68 -1.46
N LEU A 42 -3.99 7.58 -0.54
CA LEU A 42 -3.75 7.39 0.88
C LEU A 42 -4.95 6.68 1.50
N ARG A 43 -4.68 5.62 2.25
CA ARG A 43 -5.68 4.78 2.91
C ARG A 43 -5.09 4.08 4.12
N GLU A 44 -5.93 3.46 4.94
CA GLU A 44 -5.45 2.55 5.98
C GLU A 44 -4.74 1.32 5.39
N MET A 45 -3.84 0.74 6.18
CA MET A 45 -3.15 -0.50 5.82
C MET A 45 -4.16 -1.65 5.63
N PRO A 46 -4.10 -2.39 4.51
CA PRO A 46 -4.99 -3.54 4.31
C PRO A 46 -4.83 -4.61 5.40
N ALA A 47 -5.90 -5.35 5.68
CA ALA A 47 -5.82 -6.49 6.59
C ALA A 47 -4.86 -7.57 6.06
N GLY A 48 -4.21 -8.30 6.97
CA GLY A 48 -3.29 -9.40 6.63
C GLY A 48 -1.80 -9.06 6.74
N TYR A 49 -1.47 -7.80 6.98
CA TYR A 49 -0.12 -7.34 7.30
C TYR A 49 0.10 -7.21 8.82
N PRO A 50 1.34 -7.35 9.32
CA PRO A 50 1.65 -7.13 10.73
C PRO A 50 1.34 -5.70 11.16
N SER A 51 0.93 -5.54 12.42
CA SER A 51 0.68 -4.23 13.01
C SER A 51 2.02 -3.53 13.26
N LEU A 52 2.43 -2.70 12.31
CA LEU A 52 3.57 -1.77 12.42
C LEU A 52 3.10 -0.34 12.69
N ALA A 53 1.87 -0.16 13.18
CA ALA A 53 1.34 1.18 13.41
C ALA A 53 2.13 1.89 14.53
N PRO A 54 2.50 3.17 14.34
CA PRO A 54 2.23 4.01 13.18
C PRO A 54 3.12 3.69 11.97
N PHE A 55 2.55 3.74 10.76
CA PHE A 55 3.20 3.40 9.50
C PHE A 55 4.04 4.54 8.91
N ASN A 56 3.56 5.78 8.98
CA ASN A 56 4.27 6.94 8.44
C ASN A 56 4.80 7.85 9.56
N TYR A 57 6.10 8.11 9.51
CA TYR A 57 6.75 9.15 10.31
C TYR A 57 7.10 10.33 9.39
N ALA A 58 7.13 11.53 9.96
CA ALA A 58 7.48 12.74 9.22
C ALA A 58 8.92 12.63 8.69
N HIS A 59 9.05 12.17 7.45
CA HIS A 59 10.30 12.04 6.72
C HIS A 59 10.04 12.48 5.29
N MET A 60 10.83 13.46 4.82
CA MET A 60 10.66 13.99 3.48
C MET A 60 11.32 13.07 2.46
N ILE A 61 10.53 12.50 1.55
CA ILE A 61 11.05 11.74 0.41
C ILE A 61 10.95 12.63 -0.83
N LEU A 62 12.08 12.88 -1.50
CA LEU A 62 12.10 13.61 -2.76
C LEU A 62 11.74 12.68 -3.93
N PRO A 63 11.14 13.20 -5.02
CA PRO A 63 10.79 12.39 -6.19
C PRO A 63 11.99 11.62 -6.79
N LYS A 64 13.18 12.23 -6.77
CA LYS A 64 14.42 11.58 -7.25
C LYS A 64 14.81 10.36 -6.41
N ASP A 65 14.55 10.40 -5.10
CA ASP A 65 14.92 9.33 -4.18
C ASP A 65 13.89 8.20 -4.30
N ALA A 66 12.60 8.55 -4.43
CA ALA A 66 11.55 7.60 -4.78
C ALA A 66 11.84 6.88 -6.10
N LEU A 67 12.25 7.61 -7.15
CA LEU A 67 12.62 7.03 -8.44
C LEU A 67 13.78 6.04 -8.31
N ALA A 68 14.88 6.45 -7.67
CA ALA A 68 16.05 5.59 -7.48
C ALA A 68 15.71 4.31 -6.71
N ILE A 69 14.81 4.41 -5.71
CA ILE A 69 14.33 3.23 -5.00
C ILE A 69 13.53 2.34 -5.95
N LEU A 70 12.51 2.86 -6.65
CA LEU A 70 11.68 2.08 -7.58
C LEU A 70 12.51 1.37 -8.66
N GLU A 71 13.50 2.03 -9.24
CA GLU A 71 14.41 1.46 -10.25
C GLU A 71 15.32 0.35 -9.69
N SER A 72 15.58 0.36 -8.39
CA SER A 72 16.43 -0.64 -7.73
C SER A 72 15.68 -1.90 -7.28
N VAL A 73 14.34 -1.89 -7.27
CA VAL A 73 13.53 -3.03 -6.82
C VAL A 73 13.45 -4.07 -7.92
N ASN A 74 13.95 -5.26 -7.61
CA ASN A 74 13.93 -6.39 -8.53
C ASN A 74 13.20 -7.58 -7.92
N TYR A 75 12.80 -8.52 -8.77
CA TYR A 75 12.20 -9.78 -8.40
C TYR A 75 12.81 -10.93 -9.20
N ASP A 76 12.64 -12.14 -8.67
CA ASP A 76 12.93 -13.38 -9.36
C ASP A 76 11.62 -13.97 -9.87
N ALA A 77 11.55 -14.24 -11.18
CA ALA A 77 10.50 -15.05 -11.76
C ALA A 77 11.02 -16.50 -11.75
N ASP A 78 10.49 -17.35 -10.85
CA ASP A 78 10.92 -18.75 -10.75
C ASP A 78 11.03 -19.38 -12.15
N SER A 79 12.25 -19.71 -12.54
CA SER A 79 12.51 -20.44 -13.77
C SER A 79 12.33 -21.93 -13.47
N ILE A 80 11.53 -22.60 -14.29
CA ILE A 80 11.06 -23.98 -14.12
C ILE A 80 12.24 -24.99 -14.16
N LEU A 81 13.47 -24.53 -14.42
CA LEU A 81 14.66 -25.35 -14.59
C LEU A 81 15.59 -25.26 -13.36
N PRO A 82 15.93 -26.41 -12.71
CA PRO A 82 16.62 -26.47 -11.41
C PRO A 82 18.08 -25.99 -11.38
N PHE A 83 18.61 -25.42 -12.46
CA PHE A 83 19.98 -24.85 -12.54
C PHE A 83 20.05 -23.58 -13.37
N SER A 84 18.90 -22.97 -13.67
CA SER A 84 18.88 -21.69 -14.37
C SER A 84 19.31 -20.57 -13.43
N GLN A 85 20.12 -19.64 -13.93
CA GLN A 85 20.44 -18.43 -13.20
C GLN A 85 19.14 -17.69 -12.90
N ARG A 86 18.91 -17.38 -11.62
CA ARG A 86 17.82 -16.51 -11.17
C ARG A 86 17.88 -15.23 -11.98
N GLN A 87 16.88 -15.00 -12.82
CA GLN A 87 16.88 -13.85 -13.70
C GLN A 87 16.31 -12.69 -12.92
N ARG A 88 17.20 -11.79 -12.47
CA ARG A 88 16.81 -10.55 -11.82
C ARG A 88 16.03 -9.69 -12.83
N GLN A 89 14.75 -9.49 -12.56
CA GLN A 89 13.88 -8.64 -13.37
C GLN A 89 13.44 -7.42 -12.55
N PRO A 90 13.32 -6.23 -13.17
CA PRO A 90 12.84 -5.06 -12.48
C PRO A 90 11.34 -5.20 -12.17
N VAL A 91 10.91 -4.78 -10.99
CA VAL A 91 9.49 -4.76 -10.60
C VAL A 91 8.70 -3.73 -11.40
N PHE A 92 9.33 -2.58 -11.64
CA PHE A 92 8.77 -1.48 -12.40
C PHE A 92 9.54 -1.32 -13.70
N THR A 93 8.83 -1.11 -14.81
CA THR A 93 9.50 -0.56 -16.01
C THR A 93 9.98 0.86 -15.70
N ARG A 94 10.95 1.35 -16.48
CA ARG A 94 11.43 2.73 -16.31
C ARG A 94 10.31 3.76 -16.40
N LEU A 95 9.39 3.60 -17.35
CA LEU A 95 8.22 4.49 -17.49
C LEU A 95 7.29 4.41 -16.29
N GLN A 96 7.04 3.21 -15.77
CA GLN A 96 6.24 3.05 -14.55
C GLN A 96 6.90 3.75 -13.35
N ALA A 97 8.21 3.61 -13.19
CA ALA A 97 8.95 4.26 -12.11
C ALA A 97 8.93 5.80 -12.25
N GLU A 98 9.13 6.33 -13.46
CA GLU A 98 9.07 7.76 -13.76
C GLU A 98 7.69 8.37 -13.49
N PHE A 99 6.60 7.64 -13.80
CA PHE A 99 5.23 8.09 -13.49
C PHE A 99 4.88 7.98 -12.00
N LEU A 100 5.28 6.89 -11.35
CA LEU A 100 4.90 6.63 -9.97
C LEU A 100 5.70 7.50 -8.99
N ALA A 101 6.99 7.74 -9.23
CA ALA A 101 7.88 8.43 -8.30
C ALA A 101 7.38 9.79 -7.79
N PRO A 102 6.93 10.75 -8.64
CA PRO A 102 6.46 12.05 -8.15
C PRO A 102 5.19 11.95 -7.31
N GLU A 103 4.22 11.15 -7.73
CA GLU A 103 2.96 10.99 -7.00
C GLU A 103 3.14 10.18 -5.71
N LEU A 104 4.03 9.19 -5.73
CA LEU A 104 4.38 8.42 -4.53
C LEU A 104 5.11 9.29 -3.52
N SER A 105 6.09 10.10 -3.94
CA SER A 105 6.77 11.07 -3.08
C SER A 105 5.77 12.04 -2.44
N LYS A 106 4.83 12.59 -3.24
CA LYS A 106 3.77 13.46 -2.75
C LYS A 106 2.86 12.75 -1.74
N ALA A 107 2.44 11.52 -2.03
CA ALA A 107 1.60 10.72 -1.14
C ALA A 107 2.29 10.49 0.21
N LEU A 108 3.54 10.01 0.20
CA LEU A 108 4.30 9.71 1.42
C LEU A 108 4.56 10.96 2.29
N ASN A 109 4.75 12.12 1.66
CA ASN A 109 4.93 13.40 2.37
C ASN A 109 3.61 13.96 2.96
N LEU A 110 2.45 13.51 2.46
CA LEU A 110 1.13 13.91 2.96
C LEU A 110 0.49 12.87 3.89
N ALA A 111 1.03 11.65 3.93
CA ALA A 111 0.45 10.53 4.65
C ALA A 111 0.39 10.80 6.16
N LEU A 112 -0.78 10.57 6.75
CA LEU A 112 -0.92 10.54 8.20
C LEU A 112 -0.26 9.29 8.79
N PRO A 113 0.07 9.28 10.09
CA PRO A 113 0.75 8.14 10.72
C PRO A 113 0.05 6.78 10.56
N GLN A 114 -1.27 6.77 10.42
CA GLN A 114 -2.08 5.57 10.21
C GLN A 114 -2.29 5.18 8.74
N GLU A 115 -1.92 6.06 7.80
CA GLU A 115 -2.15 5.84 6.38
C GLU A 115 -0.94 5.16 5.71
N VAL A 116 -1.17 4.59 4.55
CA VAL A 116 -0.16 4.10 3.61
C VAL A 116 -0.50 4.59 2.21
N ALA A 117 0.52 4.76 1.37
CA ALA A 117 0.34 5.08 -0.04
C ALA A 117 0.10 3.79 -0.83
N ALA A 118 -1.15 3.55 -1.23
CA ALA A 118 -1.50 2.46 -2.13
C ALA A 118 -1.42 2.93 -3.58
N PHE A 119 -0.84 2.09 -4.44
CA PHE A 119 -0.64 2.45 -5.84
C PHE A 119 -1.01 1.31 -6.79
N ILE A 120 -1.43 1.70 -7.99
CA ILE A 120 -1.52 0.85 -9.18
C ILE A 120 -0.87 1.65 -10.31
N VAL A 121 0.14 1.09 -10.96
CA VAL A 121 0.79 1.71 -12.12
C VAL A 121 0.80 0.74 -13.29
N SER A 122 0.33 1.19 -14.44
CA SER A 122 0.30 0.43 -15.69
C SER A 122 1.25 1.04 -16.70
N ASP A 123 1.75 0.21 -17.62
CA ASP A 123 2.43 0.73 -18.80
C ASP A 123 1.39 1.39 -19.75
N PRO A 124 1.57 2.64 -20.18
CA PRO A 124 0.65 3.28 -21.13
C PRO A 124 0.54 2.53 -22.47
N GLU A 125 1.63 1.89 -22.90
CA GLU A 125 1.68 1.12 -24.14
C GLU A 125 1.09 -0.28 -23.97
N ASN A 126 1.07 -0.79 -22.73
CA ASN A 126 0.51 -2.10 -22.40
C ASN A 126 -0.30 -2.04 -21.08
N PRO A 127 -1.56 -1.58 -21.12
CA PRO A 127 -2.35 -1.34 -19.90
C PRO A 127 -2.67 -2.62 -19.10
N ASN A 128 -2.50 -3.80 -19.70
CA ASN A 128 -2.65 -5.10 -19.04
C ASN A 128 -1.42 -5.47 -18.19
N GLN A 129 -0.33 -4.71 -18.29
CA GLN A 129 0.85 -4.83 -17.45
C GLN A 129 0.79 -3.77 -16.36
N HIS A 130 0.21 -4.15 -15.22
CA HIS A 130 0.17 -3.31 -14.03
C HIS A 130 0.97 -3.90 -12.88
N THR A 131 1.52 -3.02 -12.06
CA THR A 131 2.11 -3.35 -10.77
C THR A 131 1.29 -2.65 -9.69
N LYS A 132 0.91 -3.39 -8.67
CA LYS A 132 0.12 -2.90 -7.55
C LYS A 132 0.83 -3.16 -6.24
N GLY A 133 0.76 -2.21 -5.33
CA GLY A 133 1.39 -2.34 -4.04
C GLY A 133 0.99 -1.25 -3.05
N VAL A 134 1.66 -1.29 -1.90
CA VAL A 134 1.56 -0.27 -0.86
C VAL A 134 2.95 0.15 -0.41
N ALA A 135 3.09 1.41 -0.02
CA ALA A 135 4.32 1.98 0.48
C ALA A 135 4.07 2.88 1.69
N PHE A 136 5.03 2.90 2.63
CA PHE A 136 4.98 3.77 3.81
C PHE A 136 6.38 3.95 4.41
N VAL A 137 6.56 5.00 5.21
CA VAL A 137 7.85 5.36 5.80
C VAL A 137 7.86 5.14 7.30
N HIS A 138 8.56 4.09 7.74
CA HIS A 138 8.69 3.79 9.17
C HIS A 138 10.09 4.20 9.66
N GLY A 139 10.20 5.34 10.34
CA GLY A 139 11.49 5.90 10.75
C GLY A 139 12.30 6.40 9.56
N ASP A 140 13.50 5.84 9.34
CA ASP A 140 14.38 6.14 8.20
C ASP A 140 14.31 5.06 7.10
N GLU A 141 13.22 4.30 7.07
CA GLU A 141 13.02 3.15 6.20
C GLU A 141 11.78 3.33 5.33
N LEU A 142 11.94 3.19 4.01
CA LEU A 142 10.82 3.03 3.09
C LEU A 142 10.46 1.56 3.01
N HIS A 143 9.24 1.24 3.42
CA HIS A 143 8.64 -0.07 3.27
C HIS A 143 7.86 -0.10 1.97
N LEU A 144 8.17 -1.07 1.11
CA LEU A 144 7.45 -1.31 -0.13
C LEU A 144 6.96 -2.76 -0.16
N ILE A 145 5.66 -2.92 -0.34
CA ILE A 145 5.02 -4.22 -0.46
C ILE A 145 4.39 -4.31 -1.84
N ILE A 146 4.76 -5.35 -2.59
CA ILE A 146 4.19 -5.63 -3.90
C ILE A 146 3.06 -6.65 -3.72
N GLU A 147 1.86 -6.29 -4.15
CA GLU A 147 0.67 -7.14 -4.06
C GLU A 147 0.46 -7.92 -5.35
N GLU A 148 0.66 -7.25 -6.50
CA GLU A 148 0.53 -7.84 -7.82
C GLU A 148 1.69 -7.37 -8.70
N LEU A 149 2.39 -8.33 -9.32
CA LEU A 149 3.37 -8.07 -10.37
C LEU A 149 2.75 -8.34 -11.74
N HIS A 150 3.21 -7.58 -12.73
CA HIS A 150 2.98 -7.88 -14.13
C HIS A 150 3.30 -9.37 -14.41
N LYS A 151 2.41 -10.08 -15.10
CA LYS A 151 2.76 -11.37 -15.71
C LYS A 151 3.36 -11.09 -17.09
N PRO A 152 4.63 -11.41 -17.36
CA PRO A 152 5.05 -11.54 -18.75
C PRO A 152 4.25 -12.71 -19.34
N VAL A 153 3.29 -12.41 -20.21
CA VAL A 153 2.75 -13.44 -21.11
C VAL A 153 3.89 -13.80 -22.03
N TYR A 154 4.60 -14.89 -21.70
CA TYR A 154 5.67 -15.40 -22.55
C TYR A 154 5.07 -15.69 -23.93
N ARG A 155 5.54 -14.94 -24.93
CA ARG A 155 5.08 -15.01 -26.33
C ARG A 155 5.60 -16.33 -26.93
N GLY A 156 4.99 -17.45 -26.55
CA GLY A 156 5.42 -18.78 -26.95
C GLY A 156 4.70 -19.94 -26.27
N GLN A 157 3.99 -19.72 -25.15
CA GLN A 157 3.21 -20.77 -24.51
C GLN A 157 1.76 -20.65 -24.96
N GLY A 158 1.37 -21.56 -25.86
CA GLY A 158 0.00 -21.68 -26.34
C GLY A 158 -0.99 -21.77 -25.17
N ASN A 159 -2.19 -21.24 -25.40
CA ASN A 159 -3.32 -21.23 -24.49
C ASN A 159 -3.48 -22.53 -23.69
N THR A 160 -2.90 -22.57 -22.50
CA THR A 160 -3.28 -23.51 -21.46
C THR A 160 -3.66 -22.69 -20.24
N TYR A 161 -4.95 -22.75 -19.92
CA TYR A 161 -5.64 -22.26 -18.72
C TYR A 161 -5.12 -22.92 -17.43
N GLN A 162 -3.81 -23.12 -17.29
CA GLN A 162 -3.21 -23.52 -16.02
C GLN A 162 -2.72 -22.27 -15.31
N GLN A 163 -3.52 -21.83 -14.33
CA GLN A 163 -3.10 -20.94 -13.25
C GLN A 163 -1.99 -21.61 -12.44
N GLN A 164 -0.80 -21.73 -13.00
CA GLN A 164 0.38 -21.86 -12.19
C GLN A 164 0.63 -20.44 -11.67
N THR A 165 0.26 -20.18 -10.42
CA THR A 165 0.70 -18.97 -9.71
C THR A 165 2.22 -19.06 -9.66
N SER A 166 2.89 -18.46 -10.66
CA SER A 166 4.35 -18.28 -10.64
C SER A 166 4.70 -17.70 -9.28
N ARG A 167 5.41 -18.49 -8.47
CA ARG A 167 5.91 -18.02 -7.19
C ARG A 167 7.05 -17.07 -7.55
N TRP A 168 6.87 -15.81 -7.20
CA TRP A 168 7.86 -14.77 -7.41
C TRP A 168 8.26 -14.23 -6.05
N GLU A 169 9.49 -13.77 -5.94
CA GLU A 169 10.05 -13.25 -4.70
C GLU A 169 10.85 -12.00 -5.03
N LEU A 170 10.72 -10.94 -4.22
CA LEU A 170 11.58 -9.76 -4.38
C LEU A 170 13.04 -10.16 -4.12
N LEU A 171 13.96 -9.50 -4.81
CA LEU A 171 15.39 -9.70 -4.70
C LEU A 171 16.03 -8.42 -4.18
N PRO A 172 16.18 -8.26 -2.85
CA PRO A 172 16.81 -7.08 -2.26
C PRO A 172 18.21 -6.82 -2.85
N GLY A 173 18.49 -5.55 -3.18
CA GLY A 173 19.84 -5.04 -3.48
C GLY A 173 20.62 -4.59 -2.24
N ASP A 174 21.74 -3.90 -2.46
CA ASP A 174 22.75 -3.58 -1.42
C ASP A 174 22.23 -2.69 -0.27
N LYS A 175 21.15 -1.93 -0.50
CA LYS A 175 20.50 -1.07 0.51
C LYS A 175 19.12 -1.57 0.94
N GLN A 176 18.78 -2.78 0.52
CA GLN A 176 17.46 -3.35 0.69
C GLN A 176 17.54 -4.62 1.53
N ARG A 177 16.46 -4.90 2.26
CA ARG A 177 16.28 -6.17 2.94
C ARG A 177 14.83 -6.61 2.90
N HIS A 178 14.59 -7.91 3.03
CA HIS A 178 13.25 -8.39 3.28
C HIS A 178 12.78 -8.00 4.68
N TYR A 179 11.48 -7.77 4.79
CA TYR A 179 10.86 -7.74 6.10
C TYR A 179 10.88 -9.13 6.74
N THR A 180 11.35 -9.19 7.99
CA THR A 180 11.45 -10.41 8.79
C THR A 180 10.63 -10.21 10.07
N GLY A 181 9.36 -10.64 10.07
CA GLY A 181 8.53 -10.34 11.25
C GLY A 181 7.07 -10.78 11.18
N ARG A 182 6.79 -12.08 11.32
CA ARG A 182 5.54 -12.47 12.00
C ARG A 182 5.86 -12.69 13.48
N PRO A 183 5.09 -12.15 14.44
CA PRO A 183 5.15 -12.61 15.81
C PRO A 183 4.90 -14.14 15.81
N GLY A 184 5.92 -14.93 16.18
CA GLY A 184 5.85 -16.40 16.23
C GLY A 184 6.06 -17.16 14.91
N GLY A 185 6.44 -16.52 13.80
CA GLY A 185 6.65 -17.19 12.51
C GLY A 185 8.11 -17.16 12.04
N LYS A 186 8.74 -18.32 11.83
CA LYS A 186 9.95 -18.42 11.00
C LYS A 186 9.56 -18.13 9.55
N GLY A 187 10.06 -17.06 8.95
CA GLY A 187 9.92 -16.79 7.52
C GLY A 187 9.98 -15.31 7.16
N ALA A 188 10.80 -14.96 6.18
CA ALA A 188 10.79 -13.62 5.56
C ALA A 188 9.54 -13.46 4.68
N ILE A 189 9.00 -12.24 4.62
CA ILE A 189 7.91 -11.90 3.70
C ILE A 189 8.54 -11.53 2.35
N THR A 190 8.42 -12.41 1.36
CA THR A 190 9.16 -12.33 0.09
C THR A 190 8.67 -11.23 -0.84
N ASN A 191 7.45 -10.73 -0.66
CA ASN A 191 6.89 -9.61 -1.43
C ASN A 191 7.05 -8.24 -0.74
N TRP A 192 7.81 -8.18 0.35
CA TRP A 192 8.04 -6.97 1.11
C TRP A 192 9.53 -6.66 1.20
N VAL A 193 9.91 -5.52 0.64
CA VAL A 193 11.27 -4.97 0.72
C VAL A 193 11.30 -3.68 1.55
N ILE A 194 12.36 -3.52 2.32
CA ILE A 194 12.65 -2.34 3.12
C ILE A 194 13.89 -1.70 2.53
N THR A 195 13.85 -0.40 2.24
CA THR A 195 15.00 0.38 1.76
C THR A 195 15.36 1.46 2.76
N LEU A 196 16.65 1.58 3.09
CA LEU A 196 17.14 2.68 3.93
C LEU A 196 17.12 4.00 3.16
N LEU A 197 16.62 5.06 3.78
CA LEU A 197 16.56 6.42 3.20
C LEU A 197 17.84 7.24 3.43
N ARG A 198 18.82 6.69 4.17
CA ARG A 198 20.12 7.31 4.48
C ARG A 198 21.28 6.48 3.94
#